data_AF-A0AAX6MZ73-F1
#
_entry.id   AF-A0AAX6MZ73-F1
#
_cell.length_a   1.000
_cell.length_b   1.000
_cell.length_c   1.000
_cell.angle_alpha   90.00
_cell.angle_beta   90.00
_cell.angle_gamma   90.00
#
_symmetry.space_group_name_H-M   'P 1'
#
loop_
_entity.id
_entity.type
_entity.pdbx_description
1 polymer ?
#
loop_
_entity_poly.entity_id
_entity_poly.type
_entity_poly.pdbx_seq_one_letter_code
_entity_poly.pdbx_strand_id
1 'polypeptide(L)'
;MKGISIPVGASLALVGLCRANLDIITLNTRGDTWIQEASATLILGDVPNPMAGDVALWSAIMMDKRDFLQGVTENALNSPYCPNLGSSQYARNGAPVSAAPGSRIKTHYKLNPDTNLWDQNLYVDGKLLSSISTSQGQRGVIFYISIECAAGTCSPAPAHTWDDISITLNKADPSFKHTGAWQYKATGGEMSTADNGKTWNFTTLHVPDTPITG
;
A
#
# COMPACT_ATOMS: atom_id res chain seq x y z
N MET A 1 21.81 56.15 24.37
CA MET A 1 21.31 56.35 22.99
C MET A 1 22.50 56.09 22.06
N LYS A 2 22.59 55.04 21.24
CA LYS A 2 21.60 54.42 20.35
C LYS A 2 21.65 52.89 20.49
N GLY A 3 20.48 52.27 20.59
CA GLY A 3 20.33 50.82 20.45
C GLY A 3 20.44 50.42 18.98
N ILE A 4 21.10 49.31 18.72
CA ILE A 4 21.04 48.61 17.44
C ILE A 4 20.29 47.32 17.70
N SER A 5 19.02 47.33 17.32
CA SER A 5 18.11 46.20 17.30
C SER A 5 18.58 45.18 16.26
N ILE A 6 18.84 43.95 16.71
CA ILE A 6 18.99 42.78 15.84
C ILE A 6 17.58 42.37 15.40
N PRO A 7 17.27 42.28 14.09
CA PRO A 7 16.03 41.64 13.67
C PRO A 7 16.19 40.12 13.88
N VAL A 8 15.50 39.60 14.89
CA VAL A 8 15.20 38.16 14.97
C VAL A 8 14.21 37.87 13.85
N GLY A 9 14.72 37.47 12.70
CA GLY A 9 13.92 36.82 11.66
C GLY A 9 13.50 35.45 12.19
N ALA A 10 12.33 35.38 12.81
CA ALA A 10 11.67 34.12 13.09
C ALA A 10 11.21 33.51 11.76
N SER A 11 12.12 32.82 11.08
CA SER A 11 11.76 31.92 10.00
C SER A 11 11.00 30.74 10.62
N LEU A 12 9.67 30.86 10.68
CA LEU A 12 8.82 29.67 10.72
C LEU A 12 9.03 28.96 9.37
N ALA A 13 10.06 28.11 9.30
CA ALA A 13 10.03 27.02 8.36
C ALA A 13 8.95 26.05 8.88
N LEU A 14 7.70 26.24 8.44
CA LEU A 14 6.79 25.11 8.28
C LEU A 14 7.47 24.20 7.26
N VAL A 15 8.36 23.34 7.74
CA VAL A 15 8.80 22.18 6.97
C VAL A 15 7.53 21.33 6.84
N GLY A 16 6.83 21.49 5.72
CA GLY A 16 5.86 20.51 5.28
C GLY A 16 6.58 19.18 5.32
N LEU A 17 6.18 18.31 6.25
CA LEU A 17 6.56 16.92 6.18
C LEU A 17 5.93 16.44 4.88
N CYS A 18 6.72 16.30 3.82
CA CYS A 18 6.33 15.53 2.66
C CYS A 18 5.86 14.18 3.19
N ARG A 19 4.54 13.98 3.24
CA ARG A 19 3.99 12.68 3.54
C ARG A 19 4.22 11.87 2.28
N ALA A 20 5.33 11.12 2.28
CA ALA A 20 5.64 10.19 1.21
C ALA A 20 4.45 9.24 0.99
N ASN A 21 3.76 8.83 2.06
CA ASN A 21 2.63 7.91 2.02
C ASN A 21 1.30 8.55 2.46
N LEU A 22 0.24 8.21 1.75
CA LEU A 22 -1.15 8.55 2.00
C LEU A 22 -1.96 7.26 2.19
N ASP A 23 -1.96 6.76 3.43
CA ASP A 23 -2.64 5.50 3.77
C ASP A 23 -4.17 5.65 3.70
N ILE A 24 -4.78 4.99 2.72
CA ILE A 24 -6.23 4.98 2.51
C ILE A 24 -6.89 4.04 3.50
N ILE A 25 -6.36 2.82 3.64
CA ILE A 25 -6.75 1.84 4.65
C ILE A 25 -5.53 1.53 5.51
N THR A 26 -5.71 1.52 6.83
CA THR A 26 -4.74 0.98 7.79
C THR A 26 -5.47 0.11 8.80
N LEU A 27 -5.26 -1.20 8.78
CA LEU A 27 -5.92 -2.15 9.67
C LEU A 27 -4.89 -2.86 10.54
N ASN A 28 -4.98 -2.64 11.84
CA ASN A 28 -4.04 -3.19 12.83
C ASN A 28 -4.60 -4.47 13.44
N THR A 29 -3.77 -5.49 13.58
CA THR A 29 -4.11 -6.63 14.43
C THR A 29 -3.89 -6.28 15.90
N ARG A 30 -4.47 -7.07 16.82
CA ARG A 30 -4.37 -6.83 18.26
C ARG A 30 -4.00 -8.11 19.00
N GLY A 31 -3.21 -7.95 20.07
CA GLY A 31 -2.79 -9.06 20.92
C GLY A 31 -2.01 -10.13 20.14
N ASP A 32 -2.48 -11.37 20.21
CA ASP A 32 -1.92 -12.55 19.55
C ASP A 32 -2.62 -12.88 18.21
N THR A 33 -3.48 -11.99 17.72
CA THR A 33 -4.04 -12.07 16.38
C THR A 33 -3.04 -11.49 15.36
N TRP A 34 -2.87 -12.16 14.22
CA TRP A 34 -1.99 -11.75 13.13
C TRP A 34 -2.56 -12.22 11.77
N ILE A 35 -2.13 -11.59 10.67
CA ILE A 35 -2.60 -11.87 9.31
C ILE A 35 -1.90 -13.12 8.77
N GLN A 36 -2.66 -14.11 8.28
CA GLN A 36 -2.15 -15.32 7.62
C GLN A 36 -2.17 -15.23 6.09
N GLU A 37 -3.13 -14.49 5.56
CA GLU A 37 -3.34 -14.36 4.12
C GLU A 37 -4.01 -13.01 3.86
N ALA A 38 -3.62 -12.34 2.80
CA ALA A 38 -4.34 -11.17 2.31
C ALA A 38 -4.28 -11.11 0.78
N SER A 39 -5.29 -10.50 0.18
CA SER A 39 -5.24 -10.07 -1.22
C SER A 39 -5.90 -8.72 -1.39
N ALA A 40 -5.48 -8.01 -2.43
CA ALA A 40 -6.18 -6.83 -2.94
C ALA A 40 -6.00 -6.76 -4.45
N THR A 41 -7.06 -6.42 -5.18
CA THR A 41 -7.03 -6.25 -6.63
C THR A 41 -7.23 -4.79 -6.98
N LEU A 42 -6.19 -4.13 -7.45
CA LEU A 42 -6.29 -2.79 -8.01
C LEU A 42 -6.86 -2.89 -9.43
N ILE A 43 -7.95 -2.18 -9.70
CA ILE A 43 -8.31 -1.84 -11.08
C ILE A 43 -7.58 -0.55 -11.41
N LEU A 44 -6.65 -0.63 -12.34
CA LEU A 44 -5.85 0.52 -12.73
C LEU A 44 -6.74 1.62 -13.29
N GLY A 45 -6.66 2.81 -12.69
CA GLY A 45 -7.22 4.03 -13.23
C GLY A 45 -6.41 4.55 -14.42
N ASP A 46 -6.69 5.79 -14.80
CA ASP A 46 -5.89 6.49 -15.79
C ASP A 46 -4.46 6.75 -15.26
N VAL A 47 -3.54 6.99 -16.19
CA VAL A 47 -2.19 7.46 -15.86
C VAL A 47 -2.27 8.96 -15.55
N PRO A 48 -1.56 9.49 -14.52
CA PRO A 48 -1.57 10.92 -14.22
C PRO A 48 -1.29 11.78 -15.47
N ASN A 49 -1.98 12.91 -15.63
CA ASN A 49 -1.74 13.84 -16.75
C ASN A 49 -1.88 15.31 -16.31
N PRO A 50 -0.82 16.14 -16.35
CA PRO A 50 0.55 15.78 -16.74
C PRO A 50 1.15 14.74 -15.80
N MET A 51 2.11 13.94 -16.29
CA MET A 51 2.89 13.04 -15.43
C MET A 51 4.03 13.82 -14.76
N ALA A 52 4.07 13.83 -13.44
CA ALA A 52 5.16 14.37 -12.65
C ALA A 52 5.42 13.48 -11.44
N GLY A 53 6.69 13.25 -11.15
CA GLY A 53 7.11 12.37 -10.06
C GLY A 53 6.74 10.90 -10.27
N ASP A 54 6.80 10.16 -9.18
CA ASP A 54 6.56 8.72 -9.13
C ASP A 54 5.42 8.44 -8.14
N VAL A 55 4.20 8.36 -8.68
CA VAL A 55 3.00 7.98 -7.96
C VAL A 55 2.90 6.46 -7.96
N ALA A 56 2.98 5.89 -6.76
CA ALA A 56 2.81 4.48 -6.51
C ALA A 56 1.48 4.22 -5.80
N LEU A 57 0.77 3.19 -6.25
CA LEU A 57 -0.41 2.63 -5.62
C LEU A 57 -0.02 1.26 -5.07
N TRP A 58 -0.27 1.00 -3.79
CA TRP A 58 0.16 -0.26 -3.21
C TRP A 58 -0.78 -0.80 -2.13
N SER A 59 -0.80 -2.13 -2.07
CA SER A 59 -1.24 -2.87 -0.89
C SER A 59 -0.02 -3.42 -0.17
N ALA A 60 -0.09 -3.53 1.16
CA ALA A 60 1.01 -4.08 1.93
C ALA A 60 0.57 -4.79 3.21
N ILE A 61 1.44 -5.67 3.70
CA ILE A 61 1.44 -6.15 5.07
C ILE A 61 2.72 -5.66 5.73
N MET A 62 2.61 -4.88 6.81
CA MET A 62 3.74 -4.66 7.72
C MET A 62 3.89 -5.87 8.62
N MET A 63 5.11 -6.37 8.69
CA MET A 63 5.50 -7.51 9.50
C MET A 63 5.89 -7.07 10.91
N ASP A 64 5.87 -8.00 11.86
CA ASP A 64 6.26 -7.79 13.26
C ASP A 64 7.71 -7.30 13.46
N LYS A 65 8.59 -7.53 12.48
CA LYS A 65 9.96 -6.98 12.45
C LYS A 65 10.08 -5.63 11.74
N ARG A 66 8.95 -5.04 11.35
CA ARG A 66 8.84 -3.75 10.63
C ARG A 66 9.34 -3.78 9.18
N ASP A 67 9.46 -4.98 8.61
CA ASP A 67 9.64 -5.18 7.17
C ASP A 67 8.26 -5.12 6.48
N PHE A 68 8.23 -4.91 5.17
CA PHE A 68 6.99 -4.94 4.38
C PHE A 68 6.97 -6.10 3.39
N LEU A 69 5.80 -6.72 3.25
CA LEU A 69 5.39 -7.41 2.04
C LEU A 69 4.54 -6.44 1.25
N GLN A 70 4.96 -6.03 0.05
CA GLN A 70 4.31 -4.93 -0.68
C GLN A 70 4.14 -5.26 -2.16
N GLY A 71 2.95 -4.99 -2.69
CA GLY A 71 2.66 -5.04 -4.11
C GLY A 71 2.50 -3.62 -4.60
N VAL A 72 3.38 -3.18 -5.49
CA VAL A 72 3.48 -1.79 -5.93
C VAL A 72 3.13 -1.68 -7.40
N THR A 73 2.26 -0.73 -7.74
CA THR A 73 1.97 -0.32 -9.11
C THR A 73 2.28 1.17 -9.24
N GLU A 74 3.24 1.52 -10.09
CA GLU A 74 3.75 2.89 -10.19
C GLU A 74 3.59 3.46 -11.61
N ASN A 75 3.55 4.79 -11.71
CA ASN A 75 3.55 5.44 -13.01
C ASN A 75 4.96 5.51 -13.62
N ALA A 76 5.14 4.96 -14.80
CA ALA A 76 6.44 4.96 -15.47
C ALA A 76 6.52 6.05 -16.54
N LEU A 77 7.23 7.16 -16.28
CA LEU A 77 7.81 7.97 -17.36
C LEU A 77 9.32 8.02 -17.18
N ASN A 78 10.05 7.19 -17.93
CA ASN A 78 11.50 7.03 -17.79
C ASN A 78 11.98 6.77 -16.34
N SER A 79 11.16 6.12 -15.50
CA SER A 79 11.52 5.84 -14.10
C SER A 79 12.80 5.00 -14.08
N PRO A 80 13.89 5.43 -13.40
CA PRO A 80 15.06 4.58 -13.18
C PRO A 80 14.73 3.38 -12.29
N TYR A 81 13.57 3.38 -11.62
CA TYR A 81 13.05 2.27 -10.84
C TYR A 81 12.41 1.20 -11.71
N CYS A 82 11.61 1.52 -12.74
CA CYS A 82 11.01 0.49 -13.62
C CYS A 82 11.95 -0.58 -14.21
N PRO A 83 13.17 -0.28 -14.70
CA PRO A 83 14.14 -1.29 -15.13
C PRO A 83 14.98 -1.89 -13.98
N ASN A 84 14.96 -1.29 -12.77
CA ASN A 84 15.71 -1.73 -11.59
C ASN A 84 14.81 -2.08 -10.38
N LEU A 85 13.51 -2.32 -10.60
CA LEU A 85 12.57 -2.76 -9.57
C LEU A 85 13.02 -4.10 -8.96
N GLY A 86 14.05 -4.76 -9.49
CA GLY A 86 14.63 -6.01 -9.00
C GLY A 86 15.81 -5.90 -8.02
N SER A 87 16.50 -4.75 -7.93
CA SER A 87 17.79 -4.68 -7.22
C SER A 87 17.91 -3.45 -6.33
N SER A 88 17.39 -3.57 -5.11
CA SER A 88 17.86 -2.77 -3.99
C SER A 88 18.60 -3.68 -3.00
N GLN A 89 19.56 -3.13 -2.25
CA GLN A 89 20.20 -3.87 -1.16
C GLN A 89 19.24 -4.18 -0.01
N TYR A 90 18.07 -3.53 0.00
CA TYR A 90 17.13 -3.48 1.13
C TYR A 90 15.80 -4.19 0.87
N ALA A 91 15.51 -4.58 -0.38
CA ALA A 91 14.27 -5.24 -0.79
C ALA A 91 14.55 -6.38 -1.76
N ARG A 92 13.86 -7.50 -1.55
CA ARG A 92 13.82 -8.62 -2.48
C ARG A 92 12.55 -8.49 -3.33
N ASN A 93 12.74 -8.39 -4.63
CA ASN A 93 11.65 -8.03 -5.54
C ASN A 93 11.39 -9.14 -6.55
N GLY A 94 10.13 -9.28 -6.95
CA GLY A 94 9.73 -10.17 -8.04
C GLY A 94 10.08 -9.59 -9.42
N ALA A 95 9.74 -10.32 -10.48
CA ALA A 95 9.78 -9.82 -11.85
C ALA A 95 8.82 -8.62 -12.01
N PRO A 96 9.28 -7.47 -12.54
CA PRO A 96 8.40 -6.34 -12.85
C PRO A 96 7.56 -6.63 -14.09
N VAL A 97 6.37 -6.02 -14.14
CA VAL A 97 5.37 -6.26 -15.20
C VAL A 97 4.70 -4.94 -15.56
N SER A 98 4.54 -4.67 -16.86
CA SER A 98 3.73 -3.54 -17.34
C SER A 98 2.25 -3.90 -17.43
N ALA A 99 1.38 -2.94 -17.13
CA ALA A 99 -0.06 -3.06 -17.30
C ALA A 99 -0.64 -1.74 -17.84
N ALA A 100 -1.82 -1.82 -18.46
CA ALA A 100 -2.52 -0.67 -19.01
C ALA A 100 -3.66 -0.22 -18.06
N PRO A 101 -4.16 1.02 -18.19
CA PRO A 101 -5.41 1.42 -17.56
C PRO A 101 -6.52 0.39 -17.79
N GLY A 102 -7.30 0.13 -16.75
CA GLY A 102 -8.36 -0.89 -16.73
C GLY A 102 -7.90 -2.32 -16.42
N SER A 103 -6.60 -2.63 -16.45
CA SER A 103 -6.10 -3.95 -16.03
C SER A 103 -6.38 -4.21 -14.54
N ARG A 104 -6.65 -5.48 -14.21
CA ARG A 104 -6.84 -5.95 -12.83
C ARG A 104 -5.53 -6.48 -12.28
N ILE A 105 -4.94 -5.75 -11.33
CA ILE A 105 -3.66 -6.06 -10.69
C ILE A 105 -3.93 -6.63 -9.30
N LYS A 106 -3.84 -7.96 -9.17
CA LYS A 106 -4.02 -8.62 -7.88
C LYS A 106 -2.68 -8.91 -7.24
N THR A 107 -2.47 -8.39 -6.04
CA THR A 107 -1.41 -8.87 -5.17
C THR A 107 -2.00 -9.79 -4.11
N HIS A 108 -1.36 -10.93 -3.91
CA HIS A 108 -1.76 -11.94 -2.92
C HIS A 108 -0.57 -12.32 -2.07
N TYR A 109 -0.78 -12.39 -0.76
CA TYR A 109 0.22 -12.73 0.25
C TYR A 109 -0.32 -13.89 1.07
N LYS A 110 0.48 -14.94 1.26
CA LYS A 110 0.07 -16.08 2.06
C LYS A 110 1.25 -16.66 2.82
N LEU A 111 1.09 -16.86 4.12
CA LEU A 111 2.05 -17.63 4.89
C LEU A 111 1.91 -19.11 4.51
N ASN A 112 2.99 -19.69 4.01
CA ASN A 112 3.11 -21.09 3.70
C ASN A 112 3.38 -21.90 4.98
N PRO A 113 2.48 -22.82 5.38
CA PRO A 113 2.64 -23.57 6.63
C PRO A 113 3.81 -24.55 6.62
N ASP A 114 4.24 -25.03 5.44
CA ASP A 114 5.29 -26.04 5.31
C ASP A 114 6.69 -25.41 5.38
N THR A 115 6.87 -24.25 4.72
CA THR A 115 8.17 -23.56 4.65
C THR A 115 8.30 -22.44 5.68
N ASN A 116 7.17 -22.01 6.26
CA ASN A 116 7.06 -20.83 7.11
C ASN A 116 7.52 -19.54 6.41
N LEU A 117 7.52 -19.51 5.07
CA LEU A 117 7.77 -18.33 4.25
C LEU A 117 6.46 -17.66 3.85
N TRP A 118 6.53 -16.36 3.56
CA TRP A 118 5.45 -15.64 2.93
C TRP A 118 5.59 -15.67 1.42
N ASP A 119 4.63 -16.32 0.77
CA ASP A 119 4.50 -16.34 -0.69
C ASP A 119 3.74 -15.08 -1.12
N GLN A 120 4.38 -14.27 -1.95
CA GLN A 120 3.79 -13.11 -2.59
C GLN A 120 3.62 -13.39 -4.08
N ASN A 121 2.40 -13.27 -4.58
CA ASN A 121 2.05 -13.50 -5.97
C ASN A 121 1.41 -12.27 -6.59
N LEU A 122 1.84 -11.92 -7.81
CA LEU A 122 1.29 -10.86 -8.62
C LEU A 122 0.56 -11.46 -9.83
N TYR A 123 -0.70 -11.08 -9.98
CA TYR A 123 -1.52 -11.42 -11.13
C TYR A 123 -1.92 -10.16 -11.89
N VAL A 124 -1.88 -10.23 -13.21
CA VAL A 124 -2.45 -9.21 -14.10
C VAL A 124 -3.51 -9.90 -14.95
N ASP A 125 -4.74 -9.39 -14.88
CA ASP A 125 -5.89 -9.92 -15.61
C ASP A 125 -6.09 -11.44 -15.38
N GLY A 126 -5.87 -11.87 -14.14
CA GLY A 126 -6.00 -13.25 -13.68
C GLY A 126 -4.81 -14.16 -13.98
N LYS A 127 -3.79 -13.70 -14.72
CA LYS A 127 -2.59 -14.49 -15.03
C LYS A 127 -1.48 -14.21 -14.01
N LEU A 128 -0.92 -15.27 -13.40
CA LEU A 128 0.26 -15.17 -12.53
C LEU A 128 1.48 -14.75 -13.35
N LEU A 129 2.11 -13.65 -12.99
CA LEU A 129 3.26 -13.09 -13.73
C LEU A 129 4.50 -12.88 -12.86
N SER A 130 4.35 -12.79 -11.54
CA SER A 130 5.47 -12.65 -10.61
C SER A 130 5.18 -13.39 -9.32
N SER A 131 6.21 -14.01 -8.75
CA SER A 131 6.12 -14.72 -7.48
C SER A 131 7.44 -14.63 -6.72
N ILE A 132 7.37 -14.41 -5.42
CA ILE A 132 8.53 -14.43 -4.54
C ILE A 132 8.16 -14.93 -3.14
N SER A 133 9.05 -15.69 -2.51
CA SER A 133 8.88 -16.17 -1.13
C SER A 133 9.91 -15.54 -0.20
N THR A 134 9.47 -14.88 0.87
CA THR A 134 10.34 -14.13 1.79
C THR A 134 9.89 -14.23 3.26
N SER A 135 10.47 -13.40 4.14
CA SER A 135 9.98 -13.15 5.52
C SER A 135 9.72 -14.38 6.38
N GLN A 136 10.67 -15.32 6.42
CA GLN A 136 10.51 -16.58 7.15
C GLN A 136 10.19 -16.36 8.64
N GLY A 137 9.10 -16.97 9.11
CA GLY A 137 8.66 -16.96 10.51
C GLY A 137 8.20 -15.61 11.05
N GLN A 138 8.00 -14.61 10.20
CA GLN A 138 7.43 -13.32 10.59
C GLN A 138 5.89 -13.34 10.54
N ARG A 139 5.27 -12.48 11.33
CA ARG A 139 3.81 -12.35 11.42
C ARG A 139 3.35 -11.00 10.87
N GLY A 140 2.29 -10.99 10.07
CA GLY A 140 1.67 -9.76 9.57
C GLY A 140 0.87 -9.07 10.66
N VAL A 141 1.16 -7.79 10.93
CA VAL A 141 0.55 -7.02 12.04
C VAL A 141 -0.29 -5.84 11.58
N ILE A 142 -0.02 -5.29 10.39
CA ILE A 142 -0.84 -4.20 9.82
C ILE A 142 -1.05 -4.46 8.33
N PHE A 143 -2.29 -4.32 7.87
CA PHE A 143 -2.63 -4.30 6.44
C PHE A 143 -2.84 -2.86 5.97
N TYR A 144 -2.37 -2.58 4.75
CA TYR A 144 -2.46 -1.27 4.13
C TYR A 144 -3.02 -1.33 2.70
N ILE A 145 -3.75 -0.26 2.35
CA ILE A 145 -3.90 0.23 0.98
C ILE A 145 -3.48 1.71 1.01
N SER A 146 -2.59 2.13 0.11
CA SER A 146 -1.98 3.45 0.18
C SER A 146 -1.57 3.98 -1.19
N ILE A 147 -1.36 5.29 -1.23
CA ILE A 147 -0.76 6.03 -2.34
C ILE A 147 0.58 6.57 -1.84
N GLU A 148 1.63 6.47 -2.63
CA GLU A 148 2.95 7.02 -2.31
C GLU A 148 3.47 7.94 -3.41
N CYS A 149 4.21 8.97 -3.00
CA CYS A 149 5.03 9.78 -3.87
C CYS A 149 6.50 9.64 -3.50
N ALA A 150 7.22 8.82 -4.26
CA ALA A 150 8.64 8.54 -4.00
C ALA A 150 9.56 9.70 -4.44
N ALA A 151 9.08 10.61 -5.30
CA ALA A 151 9.86 11.72 -5.86
C ALA A 151 9.75 13.05 -5.09
N GLY A 152 9.03 13.08 -3.95
CA GLY A 152 8.76 14.26 -3.13
C GLY A 152 7.64 15.16 -3.68
N THR A 153 7.66 15.50 -4.97
CA THR A 153 6.53 16.16 -5.66
C THR A 153 6.02 15.26 -6.77
N CYS A 154 4.73 14.92 -6.70
CA CYS A 154 4.08 14.09 -7.69
C CYS A 154 2.77 14.71 -8.17
N SER A 155 2.33 14.27 -9.35
CA SER A 155 0.99 14.58 -9.83
C SER A 155 -0.06 13.92 -8.93
N PRO A 156 -1.31 14.41 -8.92
CA PRO A 156 -2.40 13.72 -8.23
C PRO A 156 -2.51 12.27 -8.71
N ALA A 157 -2.79 11.36 -7.78
CA ALA A 157 -3.16 9.99 -8.13
C ALA A 157 -4.57 10.01 -8.74
N PRO A 158 -4.74 9.52 -9.98
CA PRO A 158 -6.06 9.45 -10.60
C PRO A 158 -7.00 8.54 -9.82
N ALA A 159 -8.30 8.80 -9.95
CA ALA A 159 -9.33 7.96 -9.38
C ALA A 159 -9.16 6.50 -9.80
N HIS A 160 -9.28 5.58 -8.84
CA HIS A 160 -9.09 4.15 -9.05
C HIS A 160 -9.91 3.35 -8.04
N THR A 161 -9.97 2.04 -8.23
CA THR A 161 -10.75 1.15 -7.36
C THR A 161 -9.96 -0.06 -6.92
N TRP A 162 -10.28 -0.55 -5.72
CA TRP A 162 -9.77 -1.81 -5.21
C TRP A 162 -10.92 -2.79 -4.99
N ASP A 163 -10.80 -3.96 -5.58
CA ASP A 163 -11.72 -5.08 -5.54
C ASP A 163 -11.09 -6.30 -4.85
N ASP A 164 -11.93 -7.28 -4.53
CA ASP A 164 -11.51 -8.61 -4.04
C ASP A 164 -10.51 -8.52 -2.87
N ILE A 165 -10.68 -7.49 -2.03
CA ILE A 165 -9.87 -7.32 -0.83
C ILE A 165 -10.34 -8.37 0.17
N SER A 166 -9.40 -9.20 0.62
CA SER A 166 -9.66 -10.24 1.61
C SER A 166 -8.50 -10.32 2.58
N ILE A 167 -8.78 -10.51 3.87
CA ILE A 167 -7.79 -10.67 4.93
C ILE A 167 -8.21 -11.83 5.83
N THR A 168 -7.36 -12.84 5.91
CA THR A 168 -7.54 -13.99 6.81
C THR A 168 -6.57 -13.88 7.98
N LEU A 169 -7.09 -13.99 9.19
CA LEU A 169 -6.36 -13.93 10.44
C LEU A 169 -6.02 -15.34 10.96
N ASN A 170 -5.00 -15.44 11.81
CA ASN A 170 -4.64 -16.69 12.48
C ASN A 170 -5.74 -17.24 13.40
N LYS A 171 -6.62 -16.38 13.89
CA LYS A 171 -7.80 -16.74 14.66
C LYS A 171 -8.89 -15.69 14.48
N ALA A 172 -10.13 -16.04 14.82
CA ALA A 172 -11.26 -15.14 14.74
C ALA A 172 -11.05 -13.90 15.64
N ASP A 173 -11.20 -12.71 15.07
CA ASP A 173 -11.25 -11.44 15.78
C ASP A 173 -12.35 -10.55 15.19
N PRO A 174 -13.57 -10.59 15.76
CA PRO A 174 -14.68 -9.74 15.33
C PRO A 174 -14.39 -8.24 15.42
N SER A 175 -13.41 -7.84 16.24
CA SER A 175 -13.06 -6.44 16.47
C SER A 175 -12.07 -5.88 15.45
N PHE A 176 -11.45 -6.73 14.63
CA PHE A 176 -10.47 -6.32 13.63
C PHE A 176 -10.99 -5.25 12.67
N LYS A 177 -12.26 -5.34 12.24
CA LYS A 177 -12.90 -4.31 11.39
C LYS A 177 -12.96 -2.91 12.03
N HIS A 178 -12.81 -2.81 13.34
CA HIS A 178 -12.85 -1.54 14.08
C HIS A 178 -11.46 -0.94 14.30
N THR A 179 -10.40 -1.56 13.80
CA THR A 179 -9.04 -1.01 13.87
C THR A 179 -8.69 -0.15 12.65
N GLY A 180 -9.58 -0.13 11.67
CA GLY A 180 -9.43 0.54 10.38
C GLY A 180 -9.87 1.99 10.40
N ALA A 181 -9.20 2.80 9.59
CA ALA A 181 -9.72 4.09 9.13
C ALA A 181 -9.69 4.13 7.60
N TRP A 182 -10.67 4.81 7.02
CA TRP A 182 -10.74 5.11 5.60
C TRP A 182 -10.46 6.60 5.42
N GLN A 183 -9.40 6.92 4.68
CA GLN A 183 -8.92 8.29 4.52
C GLN A 183 -9.11 8.77 3.08
N TYR A 184 -8.78 10.04 2.83
CA TYR A 184 -8.73 10.65 1.50
C TYR A 184 -10.05 10.54 0.71
N LYS A 185 -11.18 10.60 1.44
CA LYS A 185 -12.54 10.54 0.89
C LYS A 185 -12.84 9.25 0.11
N ALA A 186 -12.12 8.17 0.40
CA ALA A 186 -12.46 6.86 -0.14
C ALA A 186 -13.87 6.42 0.34
N THR A 187 -14.61 5.76 -0.54
CA THR A 187 -15.98 5.27 -0.27
C THR A 187 -16.09 3.78 -0.56
N GLY A 188 -17.08 3.10 0.03
CA GLY A 188 -17.18 1.64 -0.04
C GLY A 188 -16.17 0.96 0.89
N GLY A 189 -15.59 -0.17 0.48
CA GLY A 189 -14.64 -0.91 1.31
C GLY A 189 -15.24 -1.49 2.60
N GLU A 190 -16.54 -1.71 2.65
CA GLU A 190 -17.23 -2.17 3.86
C GLU A 190 -16.82 -3.61 4.18
N MET A 191 -16.44 -3.86 5.43
CA MET A 191 -15.95 -5.17 5.87
C MET A 191 -17.08 -6.09 6.33
N SER A 192 -17.06 -7.33 5.84
CA SER A 192 -17.96 -8.41 6.24
C SER A 192 -17.20 -9.70 6.53
N THR A 193 -17.80 -10.57 7.34
CA THR A 193 -17.23 -11.87 7.70
C THR A 193 -18.35 -12.89 7.88
N ALA A 194 -18.11 -14.13 7.44
CA ALA A 194 -19.03 -15.25 7.62
C ALA A 194 -18.56 -16.24 8.70
N ASP A 195 -17.31 -16.11 9.17
CA ASP A 195 -16.61 -17.04 10.04
C ASP A 195 -16.20 -16.37 11.36
N ASN A 196 -17.06 -15.48 11.86
CA ASN A 196 -16.90 -14.75 13.14
C ASN A 196 -15.63 -13.88 13.20
N GLY A 197 -15.18 -13.34 12.08
CA GLY A 197 -14.03 -12.42 12.02
C GLY A 197 -12.69 -13.12 11.84
N LYS A 198 -12.68 -14.37 11.35
CA LYS A 198 -11.45 -15.06 10.94
C LYS A 198 -11.04 -14.60 9.54
N THR A 199 -11.98 -14.44 8.63
CA THR A 199 -11.79 -13.93 7.26
C THR A 199 -12.69 -12.71 7.05
N TRP A 200 -12.09 -11.64 6.58
CA TRP A 200 -12.75 -10.37 6.28
C TRP A 200 -12.70 -10.10 4.79
N ASN A 201 -13.87 -9.92 4.18
CA ASN A 201 -14.02 -9.49 2.79
C ASN A 201 -14.54 -8.06 2.76
N PHE A 202 -14.10 -7.30 1.76
CA PHE A 202 -14.49 -5.91 1.60
C PHE A 202 -15.37 -5.78 0.36
N THR A 203 -16.35 -4.89 0.41
CA THR A 203 -16.96 -4.39 -0.82
C THR A 203 -15.93 -3.60 -1.63
N THR A 204 -16.23 -3.29 -2.90
CA THR A 204 -15.37 -2.43 -3.72
C THR A 204 -15.06 -1.12 -2.98
N LEU A 205 -13.78 -0.77 -2.96
CA LEU A 205 -13.27 0.49 -2.46
C LEU A 205 -13.06 1.44 -3.63
N HIS A 206 -13.70 2.59 -3.58
CA HIS A 206 -13.50 3.66 -4.56
C HIS A 206 -12.61 4.74 -3.96
N VAL A 207 -11.52 5.06 -4.66
CA VAL A 207 -10.59 6.12 -4.29
C VAL A 207 -10.74 7.23 -5.32
N PRO A 208 -11.13 8.45 -4.91
CA PRO A 208 -11.24 9.57 -5.83
C PRO A 208 -9.86 10.08 -6.25
N ASP A 209 -9.83 11.01 -7.22
CA ASP A 209 -8.60 11.75 -7.52
C ASP A 209 -8.02 12.33 -6.23
N THR A 210 -6.80 11.92 -5.91
CA THR A 210 -6.18 12.21 -4.63
C THR A 210 -4.96 13.11 -4.85
N PRO A 211 -5.04 14.38 -4.40
CA PRO A 211 -3.88 15.27 -4.45
C PRO A 211 -2.75 14.72 -3.58
N ILE A 212 -1.55 14.64 -4.15
CA ILE A 212 -0.33 14.32 -3.41
C ILE A 212 0.39 15.63 -3.13
N THR A 213 0.03 16.27 -2.02
CA THR A 213 0.70 17.51 -1.58
C THR A 213 1.83 17.14 -0.63
N GLY A 214 3.06 17.44 -1.03
CA GLY A 214 4.25 17.42 -0.17
C GLY A 214 4.29 18.58 0.83
#